data_AF-A0A962FWA9-F1
#
_entry.id   AF-A0A962FWA9-F1
#
_cell.length_a   1.000
_cell.length_b   1.000
_cell.length_c   1.000
_cell.angle_alpha   90.00
_cell.angle_beta   90.00
_cell.angle_gamma   90.00
#
_symmetry.space_group_name_H-M   'P 1'
#
loop_
_entity.id
_entity.type
_entity.pdbx_description
1 polymer ?
#
loop_
_entity_poly.entity_id
_entity_poly.type
_entity_poly.pdbx_seq_one_letter_code
_entity_poly.pdbx_strand_id
1 'polypeptide(L)'
;LTLTTPLRASEAQIMEWIEAIDCPVLLIGSDPPSSVLAEEMRQSRVQRLRRAEQVLLPGGHHLHMENPLPVAQSITDYLTQTA
;
A
#
# COMPACT_ATOMS: atom_id res chain seq x y z
N LEU A 1 -19.45 4.89 -1.67
CA LEU A 1 -18.45 5.98 -1.66
C LEU A 1 -18.80 6.96 -2.79
N THR A 2 -19.68 7.95 -2.55
CA THR A 2 -20.22 8.84 -3.61
C THR A 2 -20.04 10.33 -3.33
N LEU A 3 -19.29 10.71 -2.29
CA LEU A 3 -18.93 12.10 -2.03
C LEU A 3 -17.49 12.34 -2.44
N THR A 4 -17.29 13.25 -3.39
CA THR A 4 -15.97 13.74 -3.78
C THR A 4 -15.41 14.60 -2.66
N THR A 5 -14.24 14.23 -2.14
CA THR A 5 -13.50 15.11 -1.25
C THR A 5 -13.04 16.34 -2.03
N PRO A 6 -13.24 17.57 -1.52
CA PRO A 6 -12.66 18.78 -2.12
C PRO A 6 -11.15 18.83 -1.91
N LEU A 7 -10.60 17.98 -1.04
CA LEU A 7 -9.17 17.91 -0.79
C LEU A 7 -8.44 17.40 -2.03
N ARG A 8 -7.56 18.24 -2.58
CA ARG A 8 -6.54 17.88 -3.58
C ARG A 8 -5.19 18.08 -2.92
N ALA A 9 -4.71 17.01 -2.28
CA ALA A 9 -3.41 17.03 -1.62
C ALA A 9 -2.30 17.08 -2.69
N SER A 10 -1.30 17.93 -2.47
CA SER A 10 -0.04 17.84 -3.21
C SER A 10 0.75 16.61 -2.78
N GLU A 11 1.68 16.15 -3.61
CA GLU A 11 2.57 15.03 -3.23
C GLU A 11 3.35 15.34 -1.95
N ALA A 12 3.77 16.59 -1.73
CA ALA A 12 4.46 16.99 -0.49
C ALA A 12 3.58 16.74 0.76
N GLN A 13 2.31 17.14 0.71
CA GLN A 13 1.36 16.90 1.81
C GLN A 13 1.10 15.40 2.02
N ILE A 14 1.00 14.62 0.94
CA ILE A 14 0.84 13.17 1.04
C ILE A 14 2.05 12.54 1.73
N MET A 15 3.25 12.96 1.38
CA MET A 15 4.49 12.44 1.98
C MET A 15 4.58 12.79 3.46
N GLU A 16 4.20 14.03 3.86
CA GLU A 16 4.10 14.43 5.27
C GLU A 16 3.12 13.55 6.06
N TRP A 17 1.96 13.24 5.49
CA TRP A 17 0.97 12.37 6.15
C TRP A 17 1.47 10.94 6.30
N ILE A 18 2.15 10.41 5.28
CA ILE A 18 2.71 9.05 5.30
C ILE A 18 3.83 8.95 6.35
N GLU A 19 4.71 9.95 6.41
CA GLU A 19 5.80 10.00 7.39
C GLU A 19 5.27 10.05 8.84
N ALA A 20 4.13 10.72 9.04
CA ALA A 20 3.45 10.80 10.33
C ALA A 20 2.81 9.48 10.82
N ILE A 21 2.79 8.41 10.01
CA ILE A 21 2.26 7.10 10.43
C ILE A 21 3.27 6.43 11.40
N ASP A 22 2.85 6.19 12.64
CA ASP A 22 3.66 5.58 13.71
C ASP A 22 3.49 4.07 13.85
N CYS A 23 2.35 3.53 13.41
CA CYS A 23 2.07 2.11 13.50
C CYS A 23 2.82 1.30 12.42
N PRO A 24 3.09 0.01 12.66
CA PRO A 24 3.57 -0.89 11.61
C PRO A 24 2.59 -0.94 10.42
N VAL A 25 3.11 -0.92 9.18
CA VAL A 25 2.32 -1.00 7.94
C VAL A 25 2.76 -2.17 7.08
N LEU A 26 1.79 -2.93 6.55
CA LEU A 26 1.99 -3.87 5.46
C LEU A 26 1.46 -3.27 4.15
N LEU A 27 2.31 -3.16 3.14
CA LEU A 27 1.92 -2.84 1.77
C LEU A 27 1.84 -4.12 0.92
N ILE A 28 0.67 -4.41 0.37
CA ILE A 28 0.49 -5.48 -0.62
C ILE A 28 0.23 -4.85 -2.00
N GLY A 29 1.14 -5.10 -2.94
CA GLY A 29 1.09 -4.54 -4.30
C GLY A 29 1.08 -5.61 -5.38
N SER A 30 0.70 -5.22 -6.59
CA SER A 30 0.77 -6.11 -7.76
C SER A 30 2.16 -6.08 -8.41
N ASP A 31 2.55 -7.20 -9.00
CA ASP A 31 3.67 -7.34 -9.93
C ASP A 31 3.15 -8.00 -11.23
N PRO A 32 3.09 -7.30 -12.37
CA PRO A 32 3.60 -5.94 -12.60
C PRO A 32 2.79 -4.85 -11.86
N PRO A 33 3.38 -3.67 -11.65
CA PRO A 33 2.71 -2.58 -10.95
C PRO A 33 1.45 -2.12 -11.69
N SER A 34 0.39 -1.83 -10.93
CA SER A 34 -0.86 -1.29 -11.45
C SER A 34 -0.66 0.10 -12.06
N SER A 35 -1.37 0.40 -13.17
CA SER A 35 -1.34 1.70 -13.82
C SER A 35 -2.01 2.85 -13.03
N VAL A 36 -2.66 2.53 -11.90
CA VAL A 36 -3.37 3.53 -11.08
C VAL A 36 -2.40 4.47 -10.34
N LEU A 37 -1.21 3.98 -9.99
CA LEU A 37 -0.17 4.78 -9.34
C LEU A 37 1.18 4.39 -9.94
N ALA A 38 1.92 5.36 -10.46
CA ALA A 38 3.26 5.13 -10.99
C ALA A 38 4.15 4.45 -9.92
N GLU A 39 4.93 3.47 -10.36
CA GLU A 39 5.73 2.63 -9.47
C GLU A 39 6.73 3.46 -8.65
N GLU A 40 7.37 4.45 -9.27
CA GLU A 40 8.33 5.34 -8.62
C GLU A 40 7.66 6.17 -7.51
N MET A 41 6.41 6.57 -7.72
CA MET A 41 5.61 7.31 -6.74
C MET A 41 5.21 6.41 -5.57
N ARG A 42 4.79 5.18 -5.86
CA ARG A 42 4.49 4.17 -4.83
C ARG A 42 5.72 3.87 -3.99
N GLN A 43 6.88 3.63 -4.62
CA GLN A 43 8.13 3.36 -3.93
C GLN A 43 8.55 4.54 -3.05
N SER A 44 8.50 5.77 -3.58
CA SER A 44 8.83 6.98 -2.83
C SER A 44 7.98 7.12 -1.56
N ARG A 45 6.67 6.85 -1.67
CA ARG A 45 5.73 6.87 -0.55
C ARG A 45 6.04 5.78 0.47
N VAL A 46 6.26 4.54 0.04
CA VAL A 46 6.58 3.42 0.95
C VAL A 46 7.86 3.69 1.73
N GLN A 47 8.88 4.27 1.10
CA GLN A 47 10.15 4.63 1.76
C GLN A 47 10.00 5.69 2.86
N ARG A 48 8.90 6.45 2.90
CA ARG A 48 8.61 7.40 3.98
C ARG A 48 7.99 6.76 5.22
N LEU A 49 7.46 5.54 5.11
CA LEU A 49 6.93 4.82 6.26
C LEU A 49 8.08 4.39 7.18
N ARG A 50 7.95 4.70 8.47
CA ARG A 50 8.98 4.33 9.47
C ARG A 50 9.09 2.83 9.71
N ARG A 51 7.98 2.11 9.56
CA ARG A 51 7.88 0.66 9.76
C ARG A 51 6.99 0.07 8.68
N ALA A 52 7.59 -0.33 7.57
CA ALA A 52 6.87 -0.92 6.45
C ALA A 52 7.45 -2.27 6.05
N GLU A 53 6.54 -3.23 5.86
CA GLU A 53 6.79 -4.45 5.11
C GLU A 53 6.10 -4.36 3.75
N GLN A 54 6.70 -4.97 2.73
CA GLN A 54 6.16 -4.95 1.38
C GLN A 54 6.11 -6.36 0.80
N VAL A 55 4.95 -6.72 0.27
CA VAL A 55 4.74 -7.95 -0.50
C VAL A 55 4.23 -7.58 -1.88
N LEU A 56 4.88 -8.09 -2.92
CA LEU A 56 4.45 -7.95 -4.31
C LEU A 56 3.98 -9.31 -4.82
N LEU A 57 2.79 -9.35 -5.41
CA LEU A 57 2.13 -10.57 -5.85
C LEU A 57 1.72 -10.46 -7.32
N PRO A 58 1.70 -11.58 -8.07
CA PRO A 58 1.22 -11.57 -9.45
C PRO A 58 -0.26 -11.17 -9.51
N GLY A 59 -0.59 -10.21 -10.38
CA GLY A 59 -1.96 -9.73 -10.62
C GLY A 59 -2.01 -8.28 -11.14
N GLY A 60 -3.20 -7.68 -11.12
CA GLY A 60 -3.46 -6.31 -11.55
C GLY A 60 -4.02 -5.39 -10.45
N HIS A 61 -4.75 -4.36 -10.85
CA HIS A 61 -5.32 -3.37 -9.91
C HIS A 61 -6.26 -4.01 -8.87
N HIS A 62 -7.07 -4.98 -9.28
CA HIS A 62 -7.97 -5.73 -8.41
C HIS A 62 -7.30 -6.98 -7.83
N LEU A 63 -6.03 -6.88 -7.42
CA LEU A 63 -5.22 -7.99 -6.92
C LEU A 63 -5.93 -8.85 -5.86
N HIS A 64 -6.65 -8.22 -4.94
CA HIS A 64 -7.41 -8.91 -3.89
C HIS A 64 -8.57 -9.78 -4.41
N MET A 65 -9.05 -9.55 -5.62
CA MET A 65 -10.07 -10.38 -6.29
C MET A 65 -9.44 -11.43 -7.20
N GLU A 66 -8.36 -11.07 -7.90
CA GLU A 66 -7.68 -11.96 -8.86
C GLU A 66 -6.82 -13.01 -8.15
N ASN A 67 -6.18 -12.63 -7.05
CA ASN A 67 -5.27 -13.47 -6.29
C ASN A 67 -5.58 -13.43 -4.77
N PRO A 68 -6.81 -13.80 -4.36
CA PRO A 68 -7.30 -13.55 -3.00
C PRO A 68 -6.55 -14.33 -1.92
N LEU A 69 -6.15 -15.57 -2.22
CA LEU A 69 -5.55 -16.46 -1.21
C LEU A 69 -4.16 -15.97 -0.77
N PRO A 70 -3.20 -15.66 -1.66
CA PRO A 70 -1.92 -15.06 -1.27
C PRO A 70 -2.08 -13.72 -0.56
N VAL A 71 -3.02 -12.88 -0.98
CA VAL A 71 -3.31 -11.61 -0.29
C VAL A 71 -3.78 -11.85 1.15
N ALA A 72 -4.72 -12.78 1.35
CA ALA A 72 -5.22 -13.13 2.68
C ALA A 72 -4.13 -13.75 3.57
N GLN A 73 -3.24 -14.55 2.98
CA GLN A 73 -2.11 -15.13 3.70
C GLN A 73 -1.15 -14.05 4.19
N SER A 74 -0.75 -13.10 3.33
CA SER A 74 0.14 -12.00 3.73
C SER A 74 -0.43 -11.16 4.87
N ILE A 75 -1.74 -10.90 4.86
CA ILE A 75 -2.43 -10.21 5.96
C ILE A 75 -2.37 -11.05 7.25
N THR A 76 -2.68 -12.33 7.16
CA THR A 76 -2.70 -13.23 8.32
C THR A 76 -1.31 -13.36 8.93
N ASP A 77 -0.28 -13.56 8.10
CA ASP A 77 1.11 -13.68 8.55
C ASP A 77 1.53 -12.40 9.27
N TYR A 78 1.26 -11.24 8.68
CA TYR A 78 1.60 -9.96 9.29
C TYR A 78 0.90 -9.69 10.63
N LEU A 79 -0.38 -10.07 10.75
CA LEU A 79 -1.13 -9.89 12.00
C LEU A 79 -0.80 -10.92 13.08
N THR A 80 -0.22 -12.06 12.70
CA THR A 80 0.12 -13.15 13.64
C THR A 80 1.60 -13.24 13.97
N GLN A 81 2.45 -12.45 13.30
CA GLN A 81 3.84 -12.26 13.68
C GLN A 81 3.90 -11.70 15.11
N THR A 82 4.44 -12.49 16.04
CA THR A 82 4.74 -12.05 17.40
C THR A 82 5.89 -11.04 17.34
N ALA A 83 5.66 -9.83 17.87
CA ALA A 83 6.67 -8.78 18.02
C ALA A 83 7.81 -9.17 18.97
#